data_AF-A0A9E5IEN3-F1
#
_entry.id   AF-A0A9E5IEN3-F1
#
_cell.length_a   1.000
_cell.length_b   1.000
_cell.length_c   1.000
_cell.angle_alpha   90.00
_cell.angle_beta   90.00
_cell.angle_gamma   90.00
#
_symmetry.space_group_name_H-M   'P 1'
#
loop_
_entity.id
_entity.type
_entity.pdbx_description
1 polymer ?
#
loop_
_entity_poly.entity_id
_entity_poly.type
_entity_poly.pdbx_seq_one_letter_code
_entity_poly.pdbx_strand_id
1 'polypeptide(L)'
;MEAAGDLPARVVKRRKKGFELPFDNWLRGALRPMAGDLLRLSSLQGVIDLKMARAIWDDFEARRVTWSRAWALIVLAHWVRRNSEG
;
A
#
# COMPACT_ATOMS: atom_id res chain seq x y z
N MET A 1 -4.89 8.19 39.92
CA MET A 1 -3.95 7.05 39.81
C MET A 1 -4.75 5.83 40.25
N GLU A 2 -5.02 4.79 39.48
CA GLU A 2 -4.24 4.12 38.44
C GLU A 2 -5.17 3.60 37.32
N ALA A 3 -4.82 3.86 36.06
CA ALA A 3 -5.44 3.22 34.89
C ALA A 3 -4.39 2.38 34.12
N ALA A 4 -3.41 1.84 34.85
CA ALA A 4 -2.26 1.11 34.29
C ALA A 4 -1.97 -0.19 35.05
N GLY A 5 -3.00 -0.80 35.65
CA GLY A 5 -2.84 -1.91 36.59
C GLY A 5 -2.46 -3.27 36.01
N ASP A 6 -2.59 -3.51 34.70
CA ASP A 6 -2.49 -4.89 34.16
C ASP A 6 -1.77 -5.04 32.81
N LEU A 7 -1.05 -4.01 32.35
CA LEU A 7 -0.27 -4.13 31.11
C LEU A 7 1.11 -4.72 31.40
N PRO A 8 1.57 -5.74 30.64
CA PRO A 8 2.93 -6.27 30.78
C PRO A 8 3.97 -5.15 30.71
N ALA A 9 5.01 -5.20 31.56
CA ALA A 9 6.03 -4.16 31.64
C ALA A 9 6.68 -3.81 30.28
N ARG A 10 6.74 -4.78 29.35
CA ARG A 10 7.20 -4.57 27.96
C ARG A 10 6.34 -3.60 27.14
N VAL A 11 5.05 -3.48 27.46
CA VAL A 11 4.10 -2.57 26.79
C VAL A 11 4.26 -1.16 27.36
N VAL A 12 4.30 -1.04 28.69
CA VAL A 12 4.45 0.24 29.39
C VAL A 12 5.81 0.88 29.10
N LYS A 13 6.88 0.08 29.05
CA LYS A 13 8.26 0.56 28.80
C LYS A 13 8.62 0.67 27.32
N ARG A 14 7.71 0.34 26.40
CA ARG A 14 7.97 0.44 24.95
C ARG A 14 8.15 1.90 24.56
N ARG A 15 9.26 2.23 23.89
CA ARG A 15 9.48 3.56 23.28
C ARG A 15 8.31 3.88 22.35
N LYS A 16 7.73 5.08 22.47
CA LYS A 16 6.72 5.59 21.53
C LYS A 16 7.29 5.45 20.11
N LYS A 17 6.66 4.62 19.30
CA LYS A 17 6.92 4.57 17.86
C LYS A 17 5.84 5.39 17.18
N GLY A 18 6.19 6.12 16.13
CA GLY A 18 5.20 6.78 15.29
C GLY A 18 4.18 5.76 14.78
N PHE A 19 2.99 6.25 14.45
CA PHE A 19 1.92 5.44 13.88
C PHE A 19 2.15 5.27 12.37
N GLU A 20 3.29 4.69 12.00
CA GLU A 20 3.57 4.37 10.60
C GLU A 20 2.97 3.00 10.28
N LEU A 21 1.99 2.99 9.40
CA LEU A 21 1.42 1.74 8.89
C LEU A 21 2.48 1.02 8.05
N PRO A 22 2.58 -0.32 8.14
CA PRO A 22 3.62 -1.08 7.45
C PRO A 22 3.26 -1.31 5.97
N PHE A 23 3.01 -0.22 5.24
CA PHE A 23 2.58 -0.24 3.83
C PHE A 23 3.55 -1.01 2.95
N ASP A 24 4.86 -0.83 3.12
CA ASP A 24 5.86 -1.57 2.32
C ASP A 24 5.67 -3.09 2.46
N ASN A 25 5.51 -3.58 3.71
CA ASN A 25 5.29 -5.00 3.99
C ASN A 25 3.96 -5.49 3.43
N TRP A 26 2.89 -4.70 3.54
CA TRP A 26 1.58 -5.09 3.00
C TRP A 26 1.57 -5.13 1.47
N LEU A 27 2.13 -4.12 0.82
CA LEU A 27 2.18 -4.00 -0.63
C LEU A 27 3.03 -5.10 -1.29
N ARG A 28 4.15 -5.49 -0.66
CA ARG A 28 4.98 -6.61 -1.13
C ARG A 28 4.46 -7.98 -0.73
N GLY A 29 3.65 -8.04 0.32
CA GLY A 29 3.07 -9.27 0.85
C GLY A 29 1.62 -9.43 0.44
N ALA A 30 0.72 -9.29 1.41
CA ALA A 30 -0.70 -9.64 1.28
C ALA A 30 -1.42 -8.91 0.13
N LEU A 31 -1.02 -7.68 -0.22
CA LEU A 31 -1.67 -6.88 -1.26
C LEU A 31 -1.01 -7.04 -2.65
N ARG A 32 0.12 -7.75 -2.74
CA ARG A 32 0.87 -7.91 -3.99
C ARG A 32 0.03 -8.50 -5.13
N PRO A 33 -0.76 -9.58 -4.92
CA PRO A 33 -1.60 -10.13 -5.98
C PRO A 33 -2.66 -9.13 -6.46
N MET A 34 -3.35 -8.49 -5.51
CA MET A 34 -4.37 -7.48 -5.80
C MET A 34 -3.80 -6.30 -6.62
N ALA A 35 -2.61 -5.81 -6.25
CA ALA A 35 -1.94 -4.75 -6.98
C ALA A 35 -1.61 -5.15 -8.42
N GLY A 36 -1.08 -6.36 -8.62
CA GLY A 36 -0.77 -6.90 -9.94
C GLY A 36 -2.01 -7.04 -10.84
N ASP A 37 -3.15 -7.43 -10.28
CA ASP A 37 -4.41 -7.54 -11.02
C ASP A 37 -4.99 -6.17 -11.38
N LEU A 38 -4.96 -5.23 -10.44
CA LEU A 38 -5.41 -3.86 -10.66
C LEU A 38 -4.62 -3.18 -11.80
N LEU A 39 -3.30 -3.38 -11.86
CA LEU A 39 -2.43 -2.82 -12.91
C LEU A 39 -2.56 -3.51 -14.28
N ARG A 40 -3.45 -4.50 -14.41
CA ARG A 40 -3.81 -5.15 -15.69
C ARG A 40 -5.18 -4.74 -16.20
N LEU A 41 -5.93 -3.92 -15.47
CA LEU A 41 -7.27 -3.50 -15.86
C LEU A 41 -7.23 -2.69 -17.17
N SER A 42 -8.07 -3.07 -18.13
CA SER A 42 -8.25 -2.31 -19.37
C SER A 42 -8.84 -0.93 -19.12
N SER A 43 -9.67 -0.76 -18.09
CA SER A 43 -10.27 0.52 -17.70
C SER A 43 -9.27 1.58 -17.24
N LEU A 44 -8.03 1.19 -16.94
CA LEU A 44 -6.94 2.12 -16.69
C LEU A 44 -6.39 2.77 -17.96
N GLN A 45 -6.64 2.18 -19.14
CA GLN A 45 -6.23 2.76 -20.42
C GLN A 45 -6.92 4.11 -20.62
N GLY A 46 -6.14 5.13 -20.97
CA GLY A 46 -6.62 6.51 -21.11
C GLY A 46 -6.67 7.31 -19.80
N VAL A 47 -6.54 6.67 -18.64
CA VAL A 47 -6.41 7.36 -17.33
C VAL A 47 -4.94 7.54 -16.95
N ILE A 48 -4.15 6.50 -17.13
CA ILE A 48 -2.70 6.51 -16.87
C ILE A 48 -1.95 5.74 -17.95
N ASP A 49 -0.67 6.05 -18.13
CA ASP A 49 0.23 5.21 -18.91
C ASP A 49 0.49 3.90 -18.16
N LEU A 50 -0.09 2.80 -18.67
CA LEU A 50 0.04 1.47 -18.09
C LEU A 50 1.48 0.95 -18.06
N LYS A 51 2.31 1.33 -19.05
CA LYS A 51 3.71 0.93 -19.10
C LYS A 51 4.48 1.65 -17.99
N MET A 52 4.23 2.94 -17.79
CA MET A 52 4.83 3.70 -16.69
C MET A 52 4.34 3.20 -15.32
N ALA A 53 3.05 2.92 -15.17
CA ALA A 53 2.50 2.39 -13.92
C ALA A 53 3.12 1.04 -13.55
N ARG A 54 3.32 0.16 -14.53
CA ARG A 54 4.02 -1.12 -14.34
C ARG A 54 5.49 -0.93 -14.00
N ALA A 55 6.19 0.01 -14.66
CA ALA A 55 7.58 0.31 -14.34
C ALA A 55 7.74 0.80 -12.90
N ILE A 56 6.86 1.68 -12.41
CA ILE A 56 6.86 2.15 -11.02
C ILE A 56 6.58 1.00 -10.05
N TRP A 57 5.68 0.09 -10.41
CA TRP A 57 5.40 -1.10 -9.61
C TRP A 57 6.62 -2.04 -9.55
N ASP A 58 7.27 -2.30 -10.67
CA ASP A 58 8.47 -3.15 -10.75
C ASP A 58 9.65 -2.49 -9.99
N ASP A 59 9.82 -1.17 -10.11
CA ASP A 59 10.78 -0.40 -9.33
C ASP A 59 10.47 -0.46 -7.83
N PHE A 60 9.19 -0.44 -7.46
CA PHE A 60 8.77 -0.61 -6.08
C PHE A 60 9.17 -2.01 -5.62
N GLU A 61 8.80 -3.07 -6.34
CA GLU A 61 9.18 -4.45 -6.04
C GLU A 61 10.70 -4.64 -5.91
N ALA A 62 11.49 -3.94 -6.73
CA ALA A 62 12.94 -3.90 -6.69
C ALA A 62 13.55 -2.97 -5.63
N ARG A 63 12.73 -2.33 -4.77
CA ARG A 63 13.13 -1.38 -3.71
C ARG A 63 13.85 -0.13 -4.23
N ARG A 64 13.58 0.29 -5.47
CA ARG A 64 14.12 1.51 -6.08
C ARG A 64 13.26 2.74 -5.82
N VAL A 65 11.99 2.54 -5.45
CA VAL A 65 11.07 3.62 -5.07
C VAL A 65 10.35 3.31 -3.75
N THR A 66 9.87 4.37 -3.11
CA THR A 66 9.13 4.30 -1.84
C THR A 66 7.72 3.73 -2.03
N TRP A 67 7.18 3.13 -0.97
CA TRP A 67 5.83 2.56 -0.94
C TRP A 67 4.73 3.56 -1.30
N SER A 68 4.93 4.86 -1.05
CA SER A 68 3.95 5.91 -1.32
C SER A 68 3.57 6.03 -2.79
N ARG A 69 4.54 5.88 -3.71
CA ARG A 69 4.31 5.93 -5.16
C ARG A 69 3.50 4.72 -5.64
N ALA A 70 3.87 3.52 -5.19
CA ALA A 70 3.14 2.30 -5.51
C ALA A 70 1.71 2.32 -4.93
N TRP A 71 1.56 2.82 -3.70
CA TRP A 71 0.26 2.94 -3.05
C TRP A 71 -0.68 3.88 -3.81
N ALA A 72 -0.20 5.04 -4.25
CA ALA A 72 -1.01 5.97 -5.04
C ALA A 72 -1.55 5.33 -6.33
N LEU A 73 -0.71 4.55 -7.04
CA LEU A 73 -1.13 3.83 -8.23
C LEU A 73 -2.22 2.79 -7.93
N ILE A 74 -2.07 2.03 -6.85
CA ILE A 74 -3.03 0.99 -6.45
C ILE A 74 -4.37 1.61 -6.06
N VAL A 75 -4.35 2.69 -5.29
CA VAL A 75 -5.58 3.41 -4.88
C VAL A 75 -6.30 3.95 -6.11
N LEU A 76 -5.58 4.57 -7.05
CA LEU A 76 -6.16 5.05 -8.30
C LEU A 76 -6.76 3.90 -9.12
N ALA A 77 -6.01 2.82 -9.32
CA ALA A 77 -6.49 1.67 -10.08
C ALA A 77 -7.73 1.02 -9.45
N HIS A 78 -7.76 0.93 -8.12
CA HIS A 78 -8.93 0.46 -7.39
C HIS A 78 -10.14 1.39 -7.55
N TRP A 79 -9.92 2.71 -7.49
CA TRP A 79 -10.96 3.70 -7.70
C TRP A 79 -11.52 3.61 -9.13
N VAL A 80 -10.65 3.53 -10.14
CA VAL A 80 -11.06 3.36 -11.54
C VAL A 80 -11.91 2.11 -11.67
N ARG A 81 -11.45 0.95 -11.19
CA ARG A 81 -12.25 -0.30 -11.22
C ARG A 81 -13.67 -0.11 -10.69
N ARG A 82 -13.80 0.59 -9.55
CA ARG A 82 -15.10 0.83 -8.90
C ARG A 82 -16.02 1.79 -9.65
N ASN A 83 -15.49 2.69 -10.48
CA ASN A 83 -16.25 3.75 -11.15
C ASN A 83 -16.32 3.57 -12.68
N SER A 84 -15.62 2.59 -13.24
CA SER A 84 -15.65 2.27 -14.68
C SER A 84 -16.74 1.25 -15.03
N GLU A 85 -17.25 0.52 -14.04
CA GLU A 85 -18.34 -0.46 -14.20
C GLU A 85 -19.70 0.24 -14.01
N GLY A 86 -19.96 1.28 -14.82
CA GLY A 86 -21.22 2.01 -14.92
C GLY A 86 -21.78 1.99 -16.33
#